data_AF-B5EHF0-F1
#
_entry.id   AF-B5EHF0-F1
#
_cell.length_a   1.000
_cell.length_b   1.000
_cell.length_c   1.000
_cell.angle_alpha   90.00
_cell.angle_beta   90.00
_cell.angle_gamma   90.00
#
_symmetry.space_group_name_H-M   'P 1'
#
loop_
_entity.id
_entity.type
_entity.pdbx_description
1 polymer ?
#
loop_
_entity_poly.entity_id
_entity_poly.type
_entity_poly.pdbx_seq_one_letter_code
_entity_poly.pdbx_strand_id
1 'polypeptide(L)'
;MFCTPFALYHSAIKTGGWITGFTKGGIQLKIIINVVLAFAFVLISVPAFAFHSGGVAECEGCHSMHNSFEGAANVTGMSQYKSGPYLLKAQDQSGACLNCHQAGDTTPGPVTGKDNGYHISTAGVTAYDSTTPVELTPGGDFAWLKKTMTFYLWHDPSVSTEGDRHGHNIIAVDFGYTQDMVLTAAPGGTYPAANLACSSCHDPHGKYRRLADGTKATTGLPIFNSGSYINSKDPITGVSAVGVYRLLAGVGYQPKSLTGSYAFANPSPDALAPSSYNGLNDTIAGGKDRVAYGQGMSEWCANCHTAMHKDNYTSGTKGLVHPAGNGAKLTAAIAGNYKSYVSSGIAGTPASGGYSSLAPFELGSGDYAAIKTFQASPGGVSTSSNVLCLSCHRAHASAFESMTRYYLGNEFMTVADASNAAAYDSSTTENKINTGYSVTQQQNAYNGRPASLFGPYARDYCNKCHAKD
;
A
#
# COMPACT_ATOMS: atom_id res chain seq x y z
N MET A 1 -22.62 -3.80 8.47
CA MET A 1 -22.61 -2.79 9.54
C MET A 1 -22.06 -1.51 8.92
N PHE A 2 -22.93 -0.60 8.50
CA PHE A 2 -22.52 0.66 7.87
C PHE A 2 -21.99 1.59 8.95
N CYS A 3 -20.77 2.08 8.79
CA CYS A 3 -20.20 3.10 9.66
C CYS A 3 -20.88 4.45 9.33
N THR A 4 -21.98 4.76 10.01
CA THR A 4 -22.58 6.10 10.02
C THR A 4 -21.81 6.99 11.00
N PRO A 5 -21.53 8.26 10.66
CA PRO A 5 -20.88 9.18 11.58
C PRO A 5 -21.83 9.54 12.73
N PHE A 6 -21.27 9.58 13.94
CA PHE A 6 -21.94 9.82 15.20
C PHE A 6 -22.78 11.12 15.23
N ALA A 7 -23.97 11.01 15.83
CA ALA A 7 -24.88 12.09 16.14
C ALA A 7 -24.32 13.01 17.24
N LEU A 8 -24.44 14.32 17.04
CA LEU A 8 -24.14 15.35 18.02
C LEU A 8 -25.18 15.34 19.15
N TYR A 9 -24.66 15.37 20.38
CA TYR A 9 -25.37 15.47 21.65
C TYR A 9 -26.38 16.64 21.69
N HIS A 10 -27.63 16.34 22.05
CA HIS A 10 -28.60 17.33 22.52
C HIS A 10 -28.39 17.58 24.02
N SER A 11 -28.05 18.82 24.39
CA SER A 11 -28.18 19.31 25.76
C SER A 11 -29.48 20.08 25.90
N ALA A 12 -30.43 19.49 26.62
CA ALA A 12 -31.69 20.14 26.99
C ALA A 12 -31.43 21.23 28.04
N ILE A 13 -31.69 22.49 27.69
CA ILE A 13 -31.84 23.58 28.68
C ILE A 13 -33.34 23.81 28.89
N LYS A 14 -33.81 23.45 30.08
CA LYS A 14 -35.11 23.83 30.63
C LYS A 14 -35.06 25.26 31.15
N THR A 15 -35.87 26.14 30.59
CA THR A 15 -36.53 27.30 31.23
C THR A 15 -37.77 27.57 30.36
N GLY A 16 -38.96 27.95 30.79
CA GLY A 16 -39.53 28.50 32.01
C GLY A 16 -40.82 29.19 31.50
N GLY A 17 -41.93 29.12 32.23
CA GLY A 17 -43.27 29.32 31.69
C GLY A 17 -43.73 30.76 31.39
N TRP A 18 -44.87 30.82 30.71
CA TRP A 18 -45.97 31.80 30.74
C TRP A 18 -45.68 33.29 30.41
N ILE A 19 -46.37 33.84 29.39
CA ILE A 19 -47.57 34.70 29.49
C ILE A 19 -47.89 35.30 28.11
N THR A 20 -49.19 35.31 27.81
CA THR A 20 -49.94 35.84 26.67
C THR A 20 -49.90 37.37 26.52
N GLY A 21 -49.98 37.89 25.30
CA GLY A 21 -50.27 39.31 25.06
C GLY A 21 -50.57 39.66 23.60
N PHE A 22 -51.86 39.81 23.28
CA PHE A 22 -52.40 40.39 22.05
C PHE A 22 -52.00 41.88 21.90
N THR A 23 -51.72 42.34 20.66
CA THR A 23 -52.54 43.34 19.95
C THR A 23 -51.95 43.74 18.58
N LYS A 24 -52.86 43.98 17.63
CA LYS A 24 -52.66 44.52 16.27
C LYS A 24 -52.38 46.02 16.30
N GLY A 25 -51.55 46.49 15.37
CA GLY A 25 -51.70 47.81 14.74
C GLY A 25 -50.40 48.56 14.42
N GLY A 26 -50.30 49.05 13.18
CA GLY A 26 -49.60 50.30 12.89
C GLY A 26 -48.18 50.19 12.35
N ILE A 27 -48.03 50.59 11.09
CA ILE A 27 -46.79 50.74 10.32
C ILE A 27 -45.89 51.81 10.93
N GLN A 28 -44.63 51.48 11.25
CA GLN A 28 -43.52 52.44 11.34
C GLN A 28 -42.23 51.76 10.85
N LEU A 29 -41.72 52.28 9.74
CA LEU A 29 -40.50 51.88 9.03
C LEU A 29 -39.28 52.06 9.95
N LYS A 30 -38.63 50.98 10.37
CA LYS A 30 -37.29 51.03 10.97
C LYS A 30 -36.38 49.99 10.32
N ILE A 31 -35.29 50.53 9.81
CA ILE A 31 -34.13 49.91 9.16
C ILE A 31 -33.75 48.62 9.88
N ILE A 32 -33.88 47.48 9.20
CA ILE A 32 -33.25 46.22 9.60
C ILE A 32 -32.42 45.75 8.42
N ILE A 33 -31.10 45.87 8.60
CA ILE A 33 -30.09 45.22 7.78
C ILE A 33 -30.34 43.72 7.89
N ASN A 34 -30.89 43.12 6.83
CA ASN A 34 -30.98 41.68 6.69
C ASN A 34 -29.56 41.13 6.43
N VAL A 35 -28.79 40.94 7.50
CA VAL A 35 -27.73 39.92 7.49
C VAL A 35 -28.45 38.59 7.50
N VAL A 36 -28.79 38.10 6.30
CA VAL A 36 -29.11 36.68 6.11
C VAL A 36 -27.83 35.93 6.46
N LEU A 37 -27.76 35.44 7.71
CA LEU A 37 -26.87 34.37 8.11
C LEU A 37 -27.27 33.13 7.32
N ALA A 38 -26.83 33.07 6.07
CA ALA A 38 -26.60 31.83 5.37
C ALA A 38 -25.46 31.13 6.11
N PHE A 39 -25.79 30.44 7.21
CA PHE A 39 -24.99 29.33 7.70
C PHE A 39 -25.13 28.21 6.65
N ALA A 40 -24.46 28.40 5.52
CA ALA A 40 -24.00 27.28 4.74
C ALA A 40 -23.07 26.50 5.68
N PHE A 41 -23.63 25.50 6.35
CA PHE A 41 -22.85 24.38 6.85
C PHE A 41 -22.22 23.75 5.61
N VAL A 42 -21.07 24.30 5.19
CA VAL A 42 -20.10 23.57 4.41
C VAL A 42 -19.70 22.44 5.35
N LEU A 43 -20.35 21.30 5.18
CA LEU A 43 -19.83 20.01 5.62
C LEU A 43 -18.52 19.84 4.86
N ILE A 44 -17.45 20.44 5.39
CA ILE A 44 -16.10 20.10 5.00
C ILE A 44 -15.98 18.66 5.48
N SER A 45 -16.20 17.72 4.56
CA SER A 45 -15.82 16.33 4.74
C SER A 45 -14.31 16.34 4.94
N VAL A 46 -13.86 16.46 6.18
CA VAL A 46 -12.45 16.27 6.51
C VAL A 46 -12.13 14.85 6.07
N PRO A 47 -11.22 14.67 5.10
CA PRO A 47 -10.85 13.33 4.70
C PRO A 47 -10.32 12.60 5.92
N ALA A 48 -10.83 11.40 6.18
CA ALA A 48 -10.53 10.56 7.34
C ALA A 48 -9.09 10.01 7.27
N PHE A 49 -8.10 10.90 7.23
CA PHE A 49 -6.67 10.56 7.16
C PHE A 49 -6.07 10.13 8.50
N ALA A 50 -6.85 10.15 9.59
CA ALA A 50 -6.30 10.37 10.92
C ALA A 50 -6.70 9.34 12.00
N PHE A 51 -7.08 8.10 11.65
CA PHE A 51 -7.31 7.08 12.70
C PHE A 51 -6.01 6.81 13.47
N HIS A 52 -4.94 6.40 12.76
CA HIS A 52 -3.65 6.14 13.39
C HIS A 52 -2.79 7.39 13.60
N SER A 53 -2.88 8.41 12.74
CA SER A 53 -2.14 9.68 12.88
C SER A 53 -0.63 9.56 13.18
N GLY A 54 0.01 8.46 12.76
CA GLY A 54 1.42 8.17 13.01
C GLY A 54 1.73 7.39 14.28
N GLY A 55 0.75 7.15 15.15
CA GLY A 55 0.93 6.42 16.42
C GLY A 55 -0.21 5.45 16.70
N VAL A 56 -0.42 5.17 17.98
CA VAL A 56 -1.60 4.44 18.46
C VAL A 56 -2.87 5.23 18.14
N ALA A 57 -3.89 4.52 17.66
CA ALA A 57 -5.20 5.08 17.36
C ALA A 57 -6.15 5.00 18.57
N GLU A 58 -7.44 5.25 18.35
CA GLU A 58 -8.48 4.94 19.34
C GLU A 58 -8.48 3.45 19.67
N CYS A 59 -8.22 3.10 20.93
CA CYS A 59 -8.03 1.72 21.38
C CYS A 59 -9.19 0.81 20.99
N GLU A 60 -10.42 1.29 21.20
CA GLU A 60 -11.67 0.57 20.92
C GLU A 60 -11.97 0.47 19.42
N GLY A 61 -11.20 1.10 18.53
CA GLY A 61 -11.34 0.89 17.09
C GLY A 61 -10.89 -0.51 16.67
N CYS A 62 -9.86 -1.05 17.33
CA CYS A 62 -9.34 -2.40 17.06
C CYS A 62 -9.66 -3.39 18.18
N HIS A 63 -9.78 -2.93 19.42
CA HIS A 63 -10.05 -3.78 20.58
C HIS A 63 -11.51 -3.72 21.02
N SER A 64 -11.94 -4.76 21.72
CA SER A 64 -13.20 -4.80 22.46
C SER A 64 -12.98 -5.53 23.78
N MET A 65 -13.28 -4.85 24.88
CA MET A 65 -13.04 -5.41 26.22
C MET A 65 -14.04 -6.53 26.58
N HIS A 66 -15.28 -6.42 26.07
CA HIS A 66 -16.38 -7.29 26.48
C HIS A 66 -17.19 -7.86 25.31
N ASN A 67 -16.77 -7.63 24.06
CA ASN A 67 -17.59 -7.92 22.88
C ASN A 67 -19.06 -7.50 23.07
N SER A 68 -19.26 -6.27 23.56
CA SER A 68 -20.58 -5.73 23.85
C SER A 68 -20.54 -4.20 23.79
N PHE A 69 -21.28 -3.62 22.85
CA PHE A 69 -21.49 -2.19 22.70
C PHE A 69 -22.98 -1.95 22.47
N GLU A 70 -23.60 -1.11 23.31
CA GLU A 70 -25.06 -0.84 23.27
C GLU A 70 -25.93 -2.12 23.32
N GLY A 71 -25.45 -3.15 24.04
CA GLY A 71 -26.16 -4.42 24.20
C GLY A 71 -26.00 -5.41 23.03
N ALA A 72 -25.21 -5.08 22.00
CA ALA A 72 -24.93 -5.96 20.87
C ALA A 72 -23.45 -6.36 20.81
N ALA A 73 -23.16 -7.52 20.19
CA ALA A 73 -21.79 -7.93 19.89
C ALA A 73 -21.12 -6.94 18.91
N ASN A 74 -19.84 -6.65 19.12
CA ASN A 74 -19.04 -5.71 18.33
C ASN A 74 -17.68 -6.29 17.88
N VAL A 75 -17.54 -7.62 17.90
CA VAL A 75 -16.39 -8.38 17.42
C VAL A 75 -16.86 -9.27 16.27
N THR A 76 -16.22 -9.16 15.11
CA THR A 76 -16.53 -9.94 13.91
C THR A 76 -16.32 -11.44 14.19
N GLY A 77 -17.27 -12.28 13.78
CA GLY A 77 -17.16 -13.74 13.87
C GLY A 77 -17.30 -14.33 15.28
N MET A 78 -17.53 -13.52 16.33
CA MET A 78 -17.50 -13.99 17.72
C MET A 78 -18.84 -13.74 18.45
N SER A 79 -19.28 -14.70 19.26
CA SER A 79 -20.46 -14.54 20.12
C SER A 79 -20.25 -13.44 21.18
N GLN A 80 -21.31 -12.70 21.52
CA GLN A 80 -21.30 -11.66 22.56
C GLN A 80 -20.61 -12.15 23.85
N TYR A 81 -19.87 -11.26 24.53
CA TYR A 81 -19.05 -11.57 25.71
C TYR A 81 -17.83 -12.47 25.46
N LYS A 82 -17.46 -12.69 24.19
CA LYS A 82 -16.18 -13.30 23.80
C LYS A 82 -15.47 -12.42 22.79
N SER A 83 -14.29 -11.92 23.13
CA SER A 83 -13.43 -11.17 22.21
C SER A 83 -12.52 -12.11 21.40
N GLY A 84 -11.92 -11.57 20.35
CA GLY A 84 -10.82 -12.21 19.65
C GLY A 84 -9.54 -12.33 20.49
N PRO A 85 -8.48 -12.93 19.92
CA PRO A 85 -7.16 -12.98 20.55
C PRO A 85 -6.68 -11.56 20.87
N TYR A 86 -6.06 -11.38 22.04
CA TYR A 86 -5.59 -10.07 22.52
C TYR A 86 -6.68 -8.99 22.59
N LEU A 87 -7.93 -9.41 22.87
CA LEU A 87 -9.11 -8.53 22.92
C LEU A 87 -9.41 -7.83 21.59
N LEU A 88 -8.98 -8.40 20.46
CA LEU A 88 -9.20 -7.80 19.14
C LEU A 88 -10.63 -8.03 18.64
N LYS A 89 -11.08 -7.14 17.74
CA LYS A 89 -12.40 -7.16 17.10
C LYS A 89 -12.53 -8.11 15.90
N ALA A 90 -11.82 -9.24 15.91
CA ALA A 90 -11.92 -10.28 14.87
C ALA A 90 -11.44 -11.63 15.42
N GLN A 91 -11.55 -12.71 14.64
CA GLN A 91 -11.06 -14.03 15.05
C GLN A 91 -9.53 -14.15 15.13
N ASP A 92 -8.81 -13.26 14.45
CA ASP A 92 -7.34 -13.23 14.37
C ASP A 92 -6.79 -11.79 14.32
N GLN A 93 -5.46 -11.65 14.35
CA GLN A 93 -4.81 -10.34 14.39
C GLN A 93 -5.05 -9.50 13.13
N SER A 94 -5.09 -10.10 11.94
CA SER A 94 -5.21 -9.36 10.67
C SER A 94 -6.65 -8.96 10.38
N GLY A 95 -7.62 -9.78 10.77
CA GLY A 95 -9.04 -9.49 10.63
C GLY A 95 -9.43 -8.19 11.35
N ALA A 96 -8.77 -7.87 12.46
CA ALA A 96 -8.99 -6.60 13.17
C ALA A 96 -8.62 -5.38 12.32
N CYS A 97 -7.66 -5.52 11.39
CA CYS A 97 -7.32 -4.50 10.40
C CYS A 97 -8.31 -4.53 9.22
N LEU A 98 -8.59 -5.71 8.68
CA LEU A 98 -9.43 -5.87 7.48
C LEU A 98 -10.90 -5.51 7.70
N ASN A 99 -11.37 -5.44 8.96
CA ASN A 99 -12.67 -4.85 9.31
C ASN A 99 -12.92 -3.48 8.69
N CYS A 100 -11.86 -2.69 8.47
CA CYS A 100 -11.93 -1.38 7.84
C CYS A 100 -11.08 -1.29 6.55
N HIS A 101 -10.02 -2.07 6.43
CA HIS A 101 -9.07 -1.99 5.32
C HIS A 101 -9.41 -2.86 4.11
N GLN A 102 -10.44 -3.71 4.20
CA GLN A 102 -11.04 -4.39 3.06
C GLN A 102 -12.40 -3.78 2.74
N ALA A 103 -12.67 -3.56 1.45
CA ALA A 103 -13.97 -3.11 0.97
C ALA A 103 -14.41 -3.85 -0.29
N GLY A 104 -15.72 -3.89 -0.54
CA GLY A 104 -16.31 -4.40 -1.78
C GLY A 104 -16.28 -3.36 -2.90
N ASP A 105 -15.15 -2.70 -3.08
CA ASP A 105 -14.96 -1.70 -4.12
C ASP A 105 -14.93 -2.39 -5.49
N THR A 106 -15.60 -1.81 -6.49
CA THR A 106 -15.77 -2.43 -7.82
C THR A 106 -14.99 -1.73 -8.92
N THR A 107 -14.34 -0.61 -8.62
CA THR A 107 -13.57 0.17 -9.60
C THR A 107 -12.29 0.71 -8.96
N PRO A 108 -11.16 0.74 -9.68
CA PRO A 108 -9.94 1.33 -9.15
C PRO A 108 -10.03 2.83 -8.90
N GLY A 109 -9.44 3.28 -7.79
CA GLY A 109 -9.37 4.70 -7.45
C GLY A 109 -10.65 5.20 -6.75
N PRO A 110 -10.80 6.53 -6.57
CA PRO A 110 -11.90 7.09 -5.78
C PRO A 110 -13.26 6.69 -6.36
N VAL A 111 -13.95 5.76 -5.71
CA VAL A 111 -15.37 5.51 -5.94
C VAL A 111 -16.12 6.73 -5.41
N THR A 112 -16.62 7.59 -6.29
CA THR A 112 -17.61 8.64 -5.95
C THR A 112 -17.19 9.71 -4.92
N GLY A 113 -16.03 10.34 -5.10
CA GLY A 113 -15.64 11.51 -4.27
C GLY A 113 -15.18 11.18 -2.84
N LYS A 114 -15.01 9.89 -2.55
CA LYS A 114 -14.25 9.38 -1.40
C LYS A 114 -13.10 8.57 -1.98
N ASP A 115 -11.86 8.97 -1.72
CA ASP A 115 -10.70 8.15 -2.08
C ASP A 115 -10.92 6.74 -1.48
N ASN A 116 -10.90 5.69 -2.31
CA ASN A 116 -10.71 4.30 -1.86
C ASN A 116 -9.38 4.16 -1.08
N GLY A 117 -8.48 5.14 -1.26
CA GLY A 117 -7.74 5.80 -0.20
C GLY A 117 -6.74 4.92 0.54
N TYR A 118 -7.24 4.16 1.51
CA TYR A 118 -6.47 3.33 2.43
C TYR A 118 -6.87 1.85 2.42
N HIS A 119 -7.87 1.46 1.62
CA HIS A 119 -8.16 0.05 1.39
C HIS A 119 -6.97 -0.61 0.69
N ILE A 120 -6.68 -1.84 1.09
CA ILE A 120 -5.54 -2.64 0.62
C ILE A 120 -5.96 -4.07 0.24
N SER A 121 -7.26 -4.33 0.24
CA SER A 121 -7.86 -5.62 -0.04
C SER A 121 -9.22 -5.40 -0.68
N THR A 122 -9.46 -6.00 -1.85
CA THR A 122 -10.80 -6.03 -2.48
C THR A 122 -11.60 -7.25 -1.98
N ALA A 123 -12.82 -7.01 -1.50
CA ALA A 123 -13.76 -8.08 -1.14
C ALA A 123 -14.41 -8.69 -2.40
N GLY A 124 -14.84 -9.94 -2.31
CA GLY A 124 -15.58 -10.61 -3.39
C GLY A 124 -14.75 -11.05 -4.59
N VAL A 125 -13.41 -10.93 -4.53
CA VAL A 125 -12.52 -11.55 -5.52
C VAL A 125 -12.47 -13.05 -5.31
N THR A 126 -12.68 -13.81 -6.39
CA THR A 126 -12.65 -15.28 -6.36
C THR A 126 -11.71 -15.86 -7.42
N ALA A 127 -11.33 -17.12 -7.22
CA ALA A 127 -10.47 -17.87 -8.15
C ALA A 127 -11.23 -18.19 -9.45
N TYR A 128 -10.49 -18.30 -10.55
CA TYR A 128 -10.98 -18.74 -11.87
C TYR A 128 -12.14 -17.92 -12.46
N ASP A 129 -12.28 -16.65 -12.05
CA ASP A 129 -13.37 -15.79 -12.52
C ASP A 129 -12.88 -14.45 -13.14
N SER A 130 -13.83 -13.59 -13.52
CA SER A 130 -13.55 -12.26 -14.05
C SER A 130 -13.43 -11.15 -13.00
N THR A 131 -13.62 -11.45 -11.70
CA THR A 131 -13.45 -10.43 -10.65
C THR A 131 -11.99 -9.96 -10.63
N THR A 132 -11.79 -8.69 -10.28
CA THR A 132 -10.47 -8.06 -10.36
C THR A 132 -10.20 -7.30 -9.08
N PRO A 133 -9.05 -7.50 -8.43
CA PRO A 133 -8.59 -6.60 -7.38
C PRO A 133 -8.48 -5.16 -7.89
N VAL A 134 -9.02 -4.20 -7.13
CA VAL A 134 -9.10 -2.79 -7.54
C VAL A 134 -8.33 -1.83 -6.62
N GLU A 135 -7.70 -2.32 -5.55
CA GLU A 135 -6.86 -1.48 -4.69
C GLU A 135 -5.44 -1.35 -5.24
N LEU A 136 -5.23 -0.32 -6.07
CA LEU A 136 -3.98 -0.09 -6.79
C LEU A 136 -2.99 0.71 -5.94
N THR A 137 -2.63 0.16 -4.78
CA THR A 137 -1.68 0.78 -3.84
C THR A 137 -0.23 0.48 -4.24
N PRO A 138 0.78 1.19 -3.66
CA PRO A 138 2.18 0.84 -3.86
C PRO A 138 2.54 -0.55 -3.33
N GLY A 139 1.85 -1.00 -2.27
CA GLY A 139 2.02 -2.32 -1.65
C GLY A 139 1.30 -3.42 -2.43
N GLY A 140 0.24 -3.08 -3.15
CA GLY A 140 -0.65 -4.02 -3.85
C GLY A 140 -1.84 -4.45 -3.01
N ASP A 141 -2.77 -5.15 -3.68
CA ASP A 141 -4.04 -5.62 -3.14
C ASP A 141 -3.92 -7.07 -2.67
N PHE A 142 -4.22 -7.37 -1.40
CA PHE A 142 -4.16 -8.75 -0.89
C PHE A 142 -5.11 -9.72 -1.62
N ALA A 143 -6.14 -9.21 -2.30
CA ALA A 143 -7.08 -10.05 -3.03
C ALA A 143 -6.43 -10.81 -4.20
N TRP A 144 -5.23 -10.42 -4.65
CA TRP A 144 -4.43 -11.22 -5.58
C TRP A 144 -4.10 -12.62 -5.03
N LEU A 145 -4.05 -12.79 -3.70
CA LEU A 145 -3.84 -14.09 -3.05
C LEU A 145 -4.99 -15.08 -3.29
N LYS A 146 -6.19 -14.57 -3.55
CA LYS A 146 -7.39 -15.37 -3.83
C LYS A 146 -7.57 -15.62 -5.33
N LYS A 147 -6.64 -15.12 -6.15
CA LYS A 147 -6.75 -15.10 -7.60
C LYS A 147 -5.90 -16.21 -8.22
N THR A 148 -6.39 -17.44 -8.16
CA THR A 148 -5.86 -18.52 -9.00
C THR A 148 -6.43 -18.41 -10.42
N MET A 149 -5.58 -18.54 -11.43
CA MET A 149 -5.98 -18.58 -12.84
C MET A 149 -5.56 -19.89 -13.48
N THR A 150 -6.37 -20.42 -14.40
CA THR A 150 -6.02 -21.54 -15.28
C THR A 150 -5.94 -21.07 -16.72
N PHE A 151 -4.98 -21.58 -17.48
CA PHE A 151 -4.71 -21.11 -18.81
C PHE A 151 -4.04 -22.17 -19.71
N TYR A 152 -4.10 -21.95 -21.02
CA TYR A 152 -3.57 -22.87 -22.02
C TYR A 152 -2.12 -22.52 -22.39
N LEU A 153 -1.22 -23.49 -22.30
CA LEU A 153 0.17 -23.39 -22.76
C LEU A 153 0.56 -24.64 -23.55
N TRP A 154 1.11 -24.49 -24.75
CA TRP A 154 1.68 -25.60 -25.54
C TRP A 154 0.79 -26.85 -25.64
N HIS A 155 -0.53 -26.67 -25.76
CA HIS A 155 -1.54 -27.74 -25.79
C HIS A 155 -1.82 -28.46 -24.46
N ASP A 156 -1.26 -27.98 -23.34
CA ASP A 156 -1.71 -28.33 -22.00
C ASP A 156 -2.86 -27.37 -21.60
N PRO A 157 -4.09 -27.88 -21.42
CA PRO A 157 -5.25 -27.06 -21.08
C PRO A 157 -5.34 -26.70 -19.59
N SER A 158 -4.37 -27.09 -18.76
CA SER A 158 -4.52 -27.13 -17.31
C SER A 158 -3.39 -26.47 -16.51
N VAL A 159 -2.61 -25.57 -17.12
CA VAL A 159 -1.60 -24.82 -16.36
C VAL A 159 -2.29 -23.81 -15.45
N SER A 160 -1.86 -23.71 -14.19
CA SER A 160 -2.37 -22.75 -13.22
C SER A 160 -1.31 -21.82 -12.66
N THR A 161 -1.71 -20.59 -12.35
CA THR A 161 -0.98 -19.70 -11.44
C THR A 161 -1.75 -19.66 -10.13
N GLU A 162 -1.20 -20.26 -9.08
CA GLU A 162 -1.88 -20.33 -7.78
C GLU A 162 -1.82 -18.99 -7.06
N GLY A 163 -2.98 -18.54 -6.55
CA GLY A 163 -3.09 -17.26 -5.83
C GLY A 163 -2.15 -17.17 -4.62
N ASP A 164 -1.90 -18.29 -3.96
CA ASP A 164 -0.97 -18.39 -2.83
C ASP A 164 0.46 -17.91 -3.15
N ARG A 165 0.86 -17.89 -4.43
CA ARG A 165 2.20 -17.46 -4.88
C ARG A 165 2.27 -15.98 -5.24
N HIS A 166 1.19 -15.24 -5.06
CA HIS A 166 1.05 -13.85 -5.49
C HIS A 166 1.41 -12.81 -4.41
N GLY A 167 1.74 -13.22 -3.18
CA GLY A 167 2.05 -12.29 -2.09
C GLY A 167 2.30 -12.94 -0.74
N HIS A 168 2.24 -12.13 0.32
CA HIS A 168 2.31 -12.60 1.70
C HIS A 168 0.95 -13.08 2.21
N ASN A 169 0.79 -14.38 2.39
CA ASN A 169 -0.42 -15.02 2.91
C ASN A 169 -0.66 -14.71 4.39
N ILE A 170 -1.29 -13.55 4.66
CA ILE A 170 -1.73 -13.14 6.00
C ILE A 170 -2.86 -14.06 6.49
N ILE A 171 -2.87 -14.35 7.79
CA ILE A 171 -3.99 -15.08 8.38
C ILE A 171 -5.08 -14.10 8.74
N ALA A 172 -6.22 -14.18 8.05
CA ALA A 172 -7.44 -13.43 8.30
C ALA A 172 -8.67 -14.29 7.93
N VAL A 173 -9.05 -15.21 8.81
CA VAL A 173 -10.00 -16.30 8.48
C VAL A 173 -11.40 -15.78 8.17
N ASP A 174 -11.83 -14.70 8.85
CA ASP A 174 -13.10 -14.01 8.59
C ASP A 174 -13.18 -13.39 7.17
N PHE A 175 -12.02 -13.24 6.51
CA PHE A 175 -11.87 -12.60 5.20
C PHE A 175 -11.42 -13.59 4.10
N GLY A 176 -11.30 -14.88 4.43
CA GLY A 176 -10.88 -15.93 3.50
C GLY A 176 -9.38 -15.92 3.19
N TYR A 177 -8.56 -15.31 4.04
CA TYR A 177 -7.10 -15.41 3.93
C TYR A 177 -6.55 -16.41 4.93
N THR A 178 -5.81 -17.39 4.41
CA THR A 178 -5.17 -18.46 5.17
C THR A 178 -3.67 -18.34 5.07
N GLN A 179 -2.94 -19.11 5.89
CA GLN A 179 -1.49 -19.24 5.73
C GLN A 179 -1.12 -19.79 4.35
N ASP A 180 0.14 -19.55 3.96
CA ASP A 180 0.75 -20.11 2.76
C ASP A 180 0.73 -21.65 2.78
N MET A 181 0.39 -22.27 1.67
CA MET A 181 0.27 -23.73 1.53
C MET A 181 1.61 -24.41 1.26
N VAL A 182 2.60 -23.67 0.74
CA VAL A 182 3.89 -24.22 0.30
C VAL A 182 5.04 -23.72 1.19
N LEU A 183 5.11 -22.42 1.41
CA LEU A 183 6.16 -21.77 2.18
C LEU A 183 5.79 -21.70 3.65
N THR A 184 6.23 -22.68 4.42
CA THR A 184 5.95 -22.73 5.87
C THR A 184 6.72 -21.67 6.69
N ALA A 185 7.75 -21.06 6.10
CA ALA A 185 8.55 -19.99 6.70
C ALA A 185 9.06 -19.01 5.63
N ALA A 186 9.42 -17.80 6.06
CA ALA A 186 10.01 -16.77 5.21
C ALA A 186 11.25 -17.29 4.48
N PRO A 187 11.27 -17.28 3.13
CA PRO A 187 12.42 -17.70 2.37
C PRO A 187 13.69 -16.92 2.74
N GLY A 188 14.78 -17.65 2.96
CA GLY A 188 16.06 -17.09 3.40
C GLY A 188 16.13 -16.74 4.89
N GLY A 189 15.05 -16.86 5.65
CA GLY A 189 15.04 -16.73 7.11
C GLY A 189 14.23 -17.85 7.78
N THR A 190 13.70 -17.57 8.96
CA THR A 190 12.98 -18.57 9.77
C THR A 190 11.65 -18.07 10.32
N TYR A 191 11.18 -16.88 9.92
CA TYR A 191 9.91 -16.33 10.38
C TYR A 191 8.75 -17.24 9.93
N PRO A 192 7.93 -17.78 10.83
CA PRO A 192 6.91 -18.77 10.48
C PRO A 192 5.74 -18.14 9.73
N ALA A 193 5.36 -18.73 8.58
CA ALA A 193 4.22 -18.26 7.79
C ALA A 193 2.88 -18.42 8.54
N ALA A 194 2.79 -19.44 9.39
CA ALA A 194 1.65 -19.68 10.28
C ALA A 194 1.42 -18.58 11.35
N ASN A 195 2.33 -17.61 11.48
CA ASN A 195 2.18 -16.46 12.37
C ASN A 195 2.19 -15.13 11.62
N LEU A 196 2.16 -15.15 10.28
CA LEU A 196 2.17 -13.96 9.46
C LEU A 196 0.80 -13.26 9.56
N ALA A 197 0.82 -12.02 10.00
CA ALA A 197 -0.36 -11.19 10.20
C ALA A 197 -0.05 -9.73 9.82
N CYS A 198 -1.03 -8.86 9.68
CA CYS A 198 -0.77 -7.43 9.44
C CYS A 198 0.20 -6.84 10.48
N SER A 199 0.03 -7.25 11.74
CA SER A 199 0.88 -6.85 12.86
C SER A 199 2.20 -7.64 12.98
N SER A 200 2.60 -8.45 12.00
CA SER A 200 3.97 -9.02 11.99
C SER A 200 5.00 -8.01 11.51
N CYS A 201 4.58 -7.10 10.63
CA CYS A 201 5.44 -6.12 9.96
C CYS A 201 5.07 -4.68 10.34
N HIS A 202 3.79 -4.40 10.58
CA HIS A 202 3.35 -3.11 11.09
C HIS A 202 3.28 -3.14 12.62
N ASP A 203 3.73 -2.07 13.28
CA ASP A 203 3.49 -1.88 14.70
C ASP A 203 2.11 -1.22 14.91
N PRO A 204 1.08 -1.96 15.36
CA PRO A 204 -0.28 -1.43 15.50
C PRO A 204 -0.39 -0.33 16.55
N HIS A 205 0.59 -0.22 17.45
CA HIS A 205 0.65 0.84 18.47
C HIS A 205 1.55 2.01 18.05
N GLY A 206 2.18 1.94 16.86
CA GLY A 206 2.99 3.01 16.29
C GLY A 206 4.05 3.57 17.24
N LYS A 207 4.81 2.72 17.95
CA LYS A 207 5.79 3.17 18.95
C LYS A 207 7.00 3.84 18.32
N TYR A 208 7.33 3.49 17.09
CA TYR A 208 8.48 4.01 16.37
C TYR A 208 8.20 5.44 15.88
N ARG A 209 9.03 6.39 16.31
CA ARG A 209 8.92 7.81 15.99
C ARG A 209 10.20 8.33 15.34
N ARG A 210 10.08 9.26 14.39
CA ARG A 210 11.19 10.02 13.80
C ARG A 210 11.27 11.40 14.45
N LEU A 211 12.45 11.72 14.97
CA LEU A 211 12.79 13.01 15.57
C LEU A 211 13.28 14.01 14.49
N ALA A 212 13.46 15.28 14.88
CA ALA A 212 13.85 16.35 13.97
C ALA A 212 15.26 16.19 13.37
N ASP A 213 16.15 15.48 14.07
CA ASP A 213 17.49 15.11 13.59
C ASP A 213 17.48 13.86 12.69
N GLY A 214 16.31 13.26 12.44
CA GLY A 214 16.16 12.03 11.67
C GLY A 214 16.30 10.74 12.51
N THR A 215 16.68 10.84 13.78
CA THR A 215 16.80 9.68 14.68
C THR A 215 15.46 8.99 14.84
N LYS A 216 15.47 7.64 14.82
CA LYS A 216 14.28 6.81 15.10
C LYS A 216 14.36 6.25 16.52
N ALA A 217 13.31 6.46 17.31
CA ALA A 217 13.25 6.01 18.71
C ALA A 217 11.91 5.33 19.02
N THR A 218 11.83 4.59 20.13
CA THR A 218 10.61 3.91 20.62
C THR A 218 9.94 4.59 21.82
N THR A 219 10.63 5.54 22.47
CA THR A 219 10.06 6.48 23.47
C THR A 219 10.57 7.91 23.26
N GLY A 220 10.13 8.85 24.10
CA GLY A 220 10.56 10.26 24.08
C GLY A 220 9.43 11.21 23.70
N LEU A 221 9.69 12.11 22.74
CA LEU A 221 8.72 13.12 22.29
C LEU A 221 7.42 12.48 21.77
N PRO A 222 6.26 13.15 21.95
CA PRO A 222 4.98 12.64 21.48
C PRO A 222 4.90 12.64 19.94
N ILE A 223 4.17 11.67 19.39
CA ILE A 223 3.85 11.62 17.96
C ILE A 223 2.59 12.46 17.71
N PHE A 224 2.66 13.40 16.76
CA PHE A 224 1.51 14.26 16.41
C PHE A 224 0.98 14.06 14.98
N ASN A 225 1.73 13.35 14.12
CA ASN A 225 1.34 13.10 12.74
C ASN A 225 2.07 11.88 12.18
N SER A 226 1.56 11.33 11.07
CA SER A 226 2.27 10.34 10.25
C SER A 226 3.50 10.98 9.60
N GLY A 227 4.63 10.28 9.55
CA GLY A 227 5.81 10.68 8.78
C GLY A 227 5.84 10.09 7.36
N SER A 228 4.70 9.62 6.83
CA SER A 228 4.66 8.82 5.59
C SER A 228 4.33 9.58 4.32
N TYR A 229 3.75 10.77 4.41
CA TYR A 229 3.17 11.47 3.25
C TYR A 229 3.93 12.75 2.93
N ILE A 230 3.95 13.14 1.66
CA ILE A 230 4.58 14.40 1.24
C ILE A 230 4.03 15.63 1.97
N ASN A 231 2.73 15.64 2.27
CA ASN A 231 2.06 16.72 2.99
C ASN A 231 2.11 16.55 4.52
N SER A 232 2.77 15.51 5.03
CA SER A 232 3.02 15.35 6.46
C SER A 232 3.85 16.52 6.99
N LYS A 233 3.46 16.99 8.17
CA LYS A 233 4.26 17.96 8.92
C LYS A 233 5.58 17.33 9.36
N ASP A 234 6.63 18.14 9.43
CA ASP A 234 7.90 17.68 9.97
C ASP A 234 7.91 17.69 11.50
N PRO A 235 8.69 16.81 12.14
CA PRO A 235 8.92 16.85 13.58
C PRO A 235 9.51 18.20 14.02
N ILE A 236 9.15 18.64 15.22
CA ILE A 236 9.59 19.92 15.80
C ILE A 236 10.63 19.63 16.88
N THR A 237 11.85 20.13 16.71
CA THR A 237 12.97 19.93 17.64
C THR A 237 12.57 20.25 19.08
N GLY A 238 12.74 19.27 19.97
CA GLY A 238 12.43 19.41 21.40
C GLY A 238 10.95 19.43 21.78
N VAL A 239 10.03 19.39 20.81
CA VAL A 239 8.59 19.52 21.05
C VAL A 239 7.84 18.26 20.64
N SER A 240 8.06 17.75 19.42
CA SER A 240 7.27 16.66 18.88
C SER A 240 8.02 15.81 17.84
N ALA A 241 7.57 14.57 17.70
CA ALA A 241 8.01 13.62 16.70
C ALA A 241 6.89 13.29 15.72
N VAL A 242 7.22 12.62 14.62
CA VAL A 242 6.23 12.01 13.71
C VAL A 242 6.37 10.50 13.73
N GLY A 243 5.30 9.79 13.38
CA GLY A 243 5.36 8.34 13.18
C GLY A 243 6.31 7.97 12.05
N VAL A 244 6.91 6.79 12.11
CA VAL A 244 7.72 6.28 10.99
C VAL A 244 6.86 5.95 9.76
N TYR A 245 7.51 5.73 8.63
CA TYR A 245 6.85 5.37 7.37
C TYR A 245 5.95 4.15 7.57
N ARG A 246 4.65 4.32 7.28
CA ARG A 246 3.58 3.31 7.33
C ARG A 246 3.46 2.54 8.65
N LEU A 247 3.92 3.12 9.76
CA LEU A 247 4.01 2.44 11.07
C LEU A 247 4.78 1.12 11.00
N LEU A 248 5.71 1.00 10.04
CA LEU A 248 6.52 -0.20 9.93
C LEU A 248 7.34 -0.37 11.20
N ALA A 249 7.37 -1.60 11.68
CA ALA A 249 8.18 -1.99 12.82
C ALA A 249 9.66 -1.67 12.59
N GLY A 250 10.41 -1.48 13.67
CA GLY A 250 11.85 -1.26 13.62
C GLY A 250 12.59 -2.13 14.61
N VAL A 251 13.83 -1.74 14.92
CA VAL A 251 14.71 -2.47 15.83
C VAL A 251 14.00 -2.88 17.12
N GLY A 252 14.14 -4.16 17.49
CA GLY A 252 13.57 -4.76 18.69
C GLY A 252 12.07 -5.10 18.60
N TYR A 253 11.41 -4.86 17.46
CA TYR A 253 10.02 -5.24 17.30
C TYR A 253 9.87 -6.75 17.24
N GLN A 254 9.00 -7.30 18.09
CA GLN A 254 8.47 -8.65 17.98
C GLN A 254 7.04 -8.63 18.54
N PRO A 255 6.03 -9.10 17.78
CA PRO A 255 4.69 -9.25 18.32
C PRO A 255 4.72 -10.19 19.52
N LYS A 256 4.05 -9.81 20.62
CA LYS A 256 4.00 -10.65 21.82
C LYS A 256 3.34 -12.02 21.56
N SER A 257 2.54 -12.11 20.50
CA SER A 257 1.92 -13.35 20.06
C SER A 257 2.90 -14.36 19.47
N LEU A 258 4.11 -13.93 19.10
CA LEU A 258 5.13 -14.78 18.51
C LEU A 258 6.16 -15.15 19.58
N THR A 259 6.31 -16.45 19.84
CA THR A 259 7.33 -17.01 20.73
C THR A 259 8.61 -17.32 19.95
N GLY A 260 9.77 -17.17 20.59
CA GLY A 260 11.08 -17.39 19.96
C GLY A 260 11.84 -16.09 19.73
N SER A 261 12.89 -16.14 18.92
CA SER A 261 13.81 -15.03 18.67
C SER A 261 13.64 -14.51 17.25
N TYR A 262 12.67 -13.62 17.06
CA TYR A 262 12.28 -13.03 15.76
C TYR A 262 12.28 -11.50 15.80
N ALA A 263 12.95 -10.91 16.78
CA ALA A 263 13.02 -9.47 16.94
C ALA A 263 13.75 -8.83 15.75
N PHE A 264 13.18 -7.75 15.23
CA PHE A 264 13.77 -7.02 14.11
C PHE A 264 15.14 -6.43 14.50
N ALA A 265 16.12 -6.57 13.62
CA ALA A 265 17.47 -6.02 13.79
C ALA A 265 17.64 -4.67 13.07
N ASN A 266 16.89 -4.44 12.00
CA ASN A 266 16.99 -3.26 11.15
C ASN A 266 15.85 -2.26 11.46
N PRO A 267 16.12 -0.94 11.37
CA PRO A 267 15.13 0.09 11.64
C PRO A 267 14.03 0.14 10.58
N SER A 268 12.92 0.81 10.89
CA SER A 268 11.94 1.19 9.87
C SER A 268 12.64 1.98 8.74
N PRO A 269 12.27 1.75 7.47
CA PRO A 269 12.90 2.43 6.34
C PRO A 269 12.52 3.91 6.27
N ASP A 270 13.36 4.68 5.59
CA ASP A 270 13.10 6.08 5.23
C ASP A 270 12.40 6.11 3.87
N ALA A 271 11.14 6.52 3.83
CA ALA A 271 10.39 6.67 2.59
C ALA A 271 9.24 7.67 2.74
N LEU A 272 8.74 8.16 1.61
CA LEU A 272 7.53 8.97 1.52
C LEU A 272 6.64 8.54 0.36
N ALA A 273 5.35 8.41 0.63
CA ALA A 273 4.32 8.17 -0.35
C ALA A 273 3.61 9.47 -0.75
N PRO A 274 2.91 9.50 -1.91
CA PRO A 274 1.95 10.57 -2.16
C PRO A 274 0.82 10.46 -1.13
N SER A 275 0.17 11.59 -0.85
CA SER A 275 -0.97 11.62 0.08
C SER A 275 -2.18 10.84 -0.44
N SER A 276 -2.40 10.86 -1.76
CA SER A 276 -3.38 10.04 -2.47
C SER A 276 -2.62 8.98 -3.26
N TYR A 277 -2.53 7.77 -2.70
CA TYR A 277 -1.64 6.71 -3.19
C TYR A 277 -2.35 5.48 -3.76
N ASN A 278 -3.67 5.43 -3.69
CA ASN A 278 -4.48 4.35 -4.23
C ASN A 278 -5.21 4.85 -5.49
N GLY A 279 -4.96 4.19 -6.62
CA GLY A 279 -5.70 4.45 -7.85
C GLY A 279 -4.88 4.23 -9.12
N LEU A 280 -5.54 4.51 -10.25
CA LEU A 280 -4.98 4.33 -11.58
C LEU A 280 -3.72 5.17 -11.79
N ASN A 281 -2.76 4.58 -12.50
CA ASN A 281 -1.56 5.27 -12.97
C ASN A 281 -1.57 5.33 -14.50
N ASP A 282 -1.66 6.52 -15.05
CA ASP A 282 -1.65 6.82 -16.49
C ASP A 282 -0.24 7.13 -17.02
N THR A 283 0.79 7.02 -16.17
CA THR A 283 2.20 7.24 -16.52
C THR A 283 3.10 6.16 -15.94
N ILE A 284 4.24 5.93 -16.59
CA ILE A 284 5.28 5.00 -16.11
C ILE A 284 5.87 5.46 -14.77
N ALA A 285 6.08 6.77 -14.61
CA ALA A 285 6.57 7.34 -13.35
C ALA A 285 5.59 7.13 -12.19
N GLY A 286 4.29 6.96 -12.48
CA GLY A 286 3.24 6.79 -11.48
C GLY A 286 2.85 8.11 -10.81
N GLY A 287 1.55 8.29 -10.65
CA GLY A 287 0.96 9.42 -9.92
C GLY A 287 0.46 9.02 -8.54
N LYS A 288 -0.04 7.79 -8.42
CA LYS A 288 -0.60 7.21 -7.19
C LYS A 288 0.41 6.28 -6.51
N ASP A 289 1.13 5.46 -7.26
CA ASP A 289 2.04 4.47 -6.69
C ASP A 289 3.52 4.91 -6.60
N ARG A 290 3.82 6.19 -6.84
CA ARG A 290 5.18 6.77 -6.77
C ARG A 290 5.64 7.00 -5.33
N VAL A 291 6.27 5.99 -4.75
CA VAL A 291 6.96 6.12 -3.45
C VAL A 291 8.40 6.61 -3.66
N ALA A 292 8.77 7.63 -2.91
CA ALA A 292 10.16 8.06 -2.76
C ALA A 292 10.83 7.18 -1.70
N TYR A 293 11.59 6.18 -2.13
CA TYR A 293 12.37 5.32 -1.24
C TYR A 293 13.70 6.00 -0.92
N GLY A 294 13.88 6.43 0.33
CA GLY A 294 15.10 7.09 0.78
C GLY A 294 16.25 6.11 0.99
N GLN A 295 16.11 5.24 1.99
CA GLN A 295 17.10 4.23 2.37
C GLN A 295 16.50 3.17 3.31
N GLY A 296 17.17 2.02 3.43
CA GLY A 296 16.87 1.02 4.46
C GLY A 296 15.70 0.07 4.15
N MET A 297 15.09 0.14 2.96
CA MET A 297 13.92 -0.69 2.63
C MET A 297 14.30 -2.17 2.50
N SER A 298 15.45 -2.47 1.90
CA SER A 298 15.90 -3.86 1.73
C SER A 298 16.35 -4.48 3.05
N GLU A 299 17.07 -3.71 3.87
CA GLU A 299 17.48 -4.12 5.22
C GLU A 299 16.26 -4.38 6.08
N TRP A 300 15.21 -3.58 5.93
CA TRP A 300 13.96 -3.81 6.64
C TRP A 300 13.29 -5.12 6.22
N CYS A 301 13.24 -5.45 4.92
CA CYS A 301 12.79 -6.77 4.44
C CYS A 301 13.69 -7.91 4.98
N ALA A 302 15.00 -7.65 5.12
CA ALA A 302 15.97 -8.60 5.64
C ALA A 302 15.75 -8.97 7.12
N ASN A 303 14.90 -8.24 7.86
CA ASN A 303 14.50 -8.64 9.21
C ASN A 303 13.85 -10.04 9.26
N CYS A 304 13.18 -10.45 8.19
CA CYS A 304 12.57 -11.79 8.07
C CYS A 304 13.22 -12.64 6.97
N HIS A 305 13.80 -12.03 5.92
CA HIS A 305 14.38 -12.71 4.76
C HIS A 305 15.91 -12.53 4.71
N THR A 306 16.61 -12.99 5.75
CA THR A 306 18.03 -12.63 5.98
C THR A 306 18.97 -13.06 4.86
N ALA A 307 18.82 -14.25 4.28
CA ALA A 307 19.70 -14.74 3.22
C ALA A 307 19.40 -14.18 1.81
N MET A 308 18.28 -13.44 1.65
CA MET A 308 17.91 -12.83 0.36
C MET A 308 18.51 -11.43 0.17
N HIS A 309 18.86 -10.76 1.26
CA HIS A 309 19.48 -9.44 1.21
C HIS A 309 20.94 -9.52 0.76
N LYS A 310 21.33 -8.61 -0.14
CA LYS A 310 22.67 -8.61 -0.73
C LYS A 310 23.16 -7.19 -0.99
N ASP A 311 23.83 -6.63 0.01
CA ASP A 311 24.39 -5.28 -0.07
C ASP A 311 25.54 -5.14 -1.05
N ASN A 312 26.38 -6.17 -1.17
CA ASN A 312 27.59 -6.10 -2.00
C ASN A 312 27.52 -7.13 -3.12
N TYR A 313 27.89 -6.71 -4.32
CA TYR A 313 27.87 -7.55 -5.51
C TYR A 313 29.17 -7.44 -6.31
N THR A 314 29.57 -8.57 -6.89
CA THR A 314 30.61 -8.65 -7.91
C THR A 314 30.07 -9.57 -9.00
N SER A 315 30.15 -9.14 -10.26
CA SER A 315 29.61 -9.92 -11.37
C SER A 315 30.43 -11.19 -11.62
N GLY A 316 29.74 -12.28 -11.97
CA GLY A 316 30.38 -13.54 -12.41
C GLY A 316 30.87 -14.46 -11.29
N THR A 317 30.57 -14.19 -10.03
CA THR A 317 30.87 -15.11 -8.91
C THR A 317 29.82 -16.22 -8.77
N LYS A 318 30.22 -17.36 -8.20
CA LYS A 318 29.31 -18.48 -7.91
C LYS A 318 28.45 -18.17 -6.67
N GLY A 319 27.21 -18.64 -6.65
CA GLY A 319 26.30 -18.48 -5.49
C GLY A 319 25.74 -17.06 -5.33
N LEU A 320 25.60 -16.34 -6.43
CA LEU A 320 25.14 -14.96 -6.43
C LEU A 320 23.63 -14.83 -6.19
N VAL A 321 23.28 -13.80 -5.42
CA VAL A 321 21.93 -13.24 -5.27
C VAL A 321 21.95 -11.85 -5.89
N HIS A 322 20.86 -11.42 -6.52
CA HIS A 322 20.78 -10.09 -7.13
C HIS A 322 20.98 -9.00 -6.06
N PRO A 323 21.80 -7.95 -6.30
CA PRO A 323 22.05 -6.91 -5.32
C PRO A 323 20.77 -6.17 -4.91
N ALA A 324 20.60 -5.95 -3.61
CA ALA A 324 19.53 -5.16 -3.02
C ALA A 324 19.92 -4.68 -1.61
N GLY A 325 19.93 -3.37 -1.39
CA GLY A 325 20.27 -2.73 -0.10
C GLY A 325 21.11 -1.46 -0.24
N ASN A 326 21.48 -0.85 0.87
CA ASN A 326 22.15 0.45 0.90
C ASN A 326 23.54 0.40 0.24
N GLY A 327 24.18 -0.77 0.26
CA GLY A 327 25.44 -1.03 -0.44
C GLY A 327 25.29 -1.32 -1.94
N ALA A 328 24.07 -1.64 -2.40
CA ALA A 328 23.76 -2.07 -3.76
C ALA A 328 23.70 -0.89 -4.74
N LYS A 329 24.80 -0.15 -4.85
CA LYS A 329 24.91 1.06 -5.66
C LYS A 329 24.78 0.75 -7.15
N LEU A 330 24.08 1.63 -7.85
CA LEU A 330 24.01 1.58 -9.31
C LEU A 330 25.33 2.06 -9.91
N THR A 331 25.85 1.30 -10.88
CA THR A 331 27.01 1.74 -11.65
C THR A 331 26.61 2.83 -12.64
N ALA A 332 27.58 3.61 -13.12
CA ALA A 332 27.32 4.67 -14.11
C ALA A 332 26.65 4.13 -15.38
N ALA A 333 27.02 2.91 -15.81
CA ALA A 333 26.42 2.25 -16.98
C ALA A 333 24.93 1.91 -16.75
N ILE A 334 24.60 1.31 -15.60
CA ILE A 334 23.20 0.98 -15.27
C ILE A 334 22.37 2.24 -15.08
N ALA A 335 22.91 3.26 -14.40
CA ALA A 335 22.23 4.55 -14.26
C ALA A 335 21.99 5.23 -15.62
N GLY A 336 22.94 5.09 -16.56
CA GLY A 336 22.80 5.55 -17.94
C GLY A 336 21.64 4.86 -18.66
N ASN A 337 21.62 3.52 -18.64
CA ASN A 337 20.55 2.71 -19.25
C ASN A 337 19.17 3.05 -18.66
N TYR A 338 19.08 3.17 -17.34
CA TYR A 338 17.83 3.53 -16.67
C TYR A 338 17.29 4.87 -17.15
N LYS A 339 18.15 5.87 -17.33
CA LYS A 339 17.72 7.20 -17.78
C LYS A 339 17.32 7.25 -19.25
N SER A 340 17.82 6.33 -20.08
CA SER A 340 17.54 6.31 -21.52
C SER A 340 16.37 5.38 -21.89
N TYR A 341 16.16 4.31 -21.14
CA TYR A 341 15.14 3.32 -21.48
C TYR A 341 13.71 3.86 -21.27
N VAL A 342 12.93 3.95 -22.35
CA VAL A 342 11.49 4.27 -22.32
C VAL A 342 10.68 2.98 -22.15
N SER A 343 10.74 2.13 -23.17
CA SER A 343 10.22 0.77 -23.23
C SER A 343 10.92 0.07 -24.39
N SER A 344 10.83 -1.26 -24.43
CA SER A 344 11.27 -2.05 -25.56
C SER A 344 10.74 -1.54 -26.88
N GLY A 345 11.60 -1.42 -27.89
CA GLY A 345 11.24 -0.90 -29.21
C GLY A 345 10.81 0.58 -29.28
N ILE A 346 10.81 1.33 -28.17
CA ILE A 346 10.46 2.77 -28.15
C ILE A 346 11.73 3.61 -28.00
N ALA A 347 12.00 4.45 -29.00
CA ALA A 347 13.01 5.50 -28.93
C ALA A 347 12.41 6.81 -28.38
N GLY A 348 13.20 7.56 -27.61
CA GLY A 348 12.79 8.88 -27.12
C GLY A 348 13.47 9.25 -25.81
N THR A 349 13.13 10.43 -25.30
CA THR A 349 13.57 10.88 -23.97
C THR A 349 12.51 10.52 -22.94
N PRO A 350 12.82 9.68 -21.95
CA PRO A 350 11.89 9.38 -20.87
C PRO A 350 11.48 10.65 -20.10
N ALA A 351 10.20 10.77 -19.77
CA ALA A 351 9.71 11.80 -18.86
C ALA A 351 10.24 11.58 -17.42
N SER A 352 10.13 12.60 -16.55
CA SER A 352 10.40 12.46 -15.11
C SER A 352 11.80 11.91 -14.78
N GLY A 353 12.82 12.33 -15.54
CA GLY A 353 14.20 11.84 -15.38
C GLY A 353 14.36 10.34 -15.67
N GLY A 354 13.39 9.72 -16.33
CA GLY A 354 13.32 8.29 -16.56
C GLY A 354 12.83 7.47 -15.38
N TYR A 355 12.33 8.08 -14.30
CA TYR A 355 11.77 7.33 -13.18
C TYR A 355 10.61 6.43 -13.59
N SER A 356 10.59 5.21 -13.06
CA SER A 356 9.50 4.25 -13.19
C SER A 356 9.11 3.70 -11.82
N SER A 357 7.82 3.72 -11.49
CA SER A 357 7.28 3.07 -10.28
C SER A 357 7.02 1.57 -10.48
N LEU A 358 7.16 1.06 -11.71
CA LEU A 358 7.26 -0.38 -11.98
C LEU A 358 8.66 -0.93 -11.74
N ALA A 359 9.70 -0.07 -11.78
CA ALA A 359 11.06 -0.41 -11.40
C ALA A 359 11.69 0.74 -10.59
N PRO A 360 11.24 0.98 -9.34
CA PRO A 360 11.74 2.08 -8.53
C PRO A 360 13.18 1.81 -8.04
N PHE A 361 13.86 2.86 -7.58
CA PHE A 361 15.17 2.79 -6.94
C PHE A 361 15.15 3.54 -5.59
N GLU A 362 16.14 3.26 -4.75
CA GLU A 362 16.39 4.00 -3.53
C GLU A 362 17.30 5.20 -3.80
N LEU A 363 17.01 6.34 -3.16
CA LEU A 363 17.81 7.55 -3.29
C LEU A 363 19.18 7.42 -2.63
N GLY A 364 19.30 6.54 -1.63
CA GLY A 364 20.49 6.38 -0.81
C GLY A 364 20.66 7.51 0.20
N SER A 365 19.56 8.05 0.73
CA SER A 365 19.56 9.19 1.65
C SER A 365 18.47 9.08 2.71
N GLY A 366 18.82 9.41 3.95
CA GLY A 366 17.88 9.61 5.06
C GLY A 366 17.41 11.07 5.21
N ASP A 367 17.84 11.97 4.33
CA ASP A 367 17.40 13.37 4.33
C ASP A 367 15.96 13.50 3.80
N TYR A 368 15.01 13.68 4.71
CA TYR A 368 13.60 13.83 4.37
C TYR A 368 13.28 15.07 3.52
N ALA A 369 14.11 16.12 3.53
CA ALA A 369 13.92 17.25 2.64
C ALA A 369 14.20 16.85 1.18
N ALA A 370 15.28 16.11 0.94
CA ALA A 370 15.60 15.53 -0.36
C ALA A 370 14.55 14.49 -0.80
N ILE A 371 14.10 13.61 0.11
CA ILE A 371 13.07 12.61 -0.18
C ILE A 371 11.74 13.30 -0.56
N LYS A 372 11.32 14.36 0.16
CA LYS A 372 10.12 15.15 -0.19
C LYS A 372 10.24 15.80 -1.57
N THR A 373 11.40 16.38 -1.86
CA THR A 373 11.68 17.01 -3.16
C THR A 373 11.53 16.00 -4.29
N PHE A 374 12.10 14.80 -4.13
CA PHE A 374 11.97 13.72 -5.10
C PHE A 374 10.53 13.22 -5.23
N GLN A 375 9.79 13.07 -4.13
CA GLN A 375 8.40 12.62 -4.18
C GLN A 375 7.53 13.59 -5.02
N ALA A 376 7.74 14.90 -4.83
CA ALA A 376 7.05 15.94 -5.57
C ALA A 376 7.38 15.90 -7.07
N SER A 377 8.67 15.83 -7.38
CA SER A 377 9.19 15.82 -8.75
C SER A 377 10.35 14.83 -8.86
N PRO A 378 10.11 13.60 -9.35
CA PRO A 378 11.14 12.57 -9.39
C PRO A 378 12.28 12.98 -10.31
N GLY A 379 13.48 12.92 -9.77
CA GLY A 379 14.72 13.11 -10.50
C GLY A 379 15.20 11.82 -11.17
N GLY A 380 16.19 11.95 -12.05
CA GLY A 380 16.85 10.79 -12.64
C GLY A 380 17.77 10.08 -11.65
N VAL A 381 18.02 8.81 -11.94
CA VAL A 381 18.90 7.97 -11.12
C VAL A 381 20.38 8.37 -11.25
N SER A 382 21.15 8.16 -10.18
CA SER A 382 22.59 8.44 -10.12
C SER A 382 23.37 7.23 -9.58
N THR A 383 24.70 7.37 -9.48
CA THR A 383 25.56 6.36 -8.83
C THR A 383 25.46 6.35 -7.31
N SER A 384 24.78 7.32 -6.70
CA SER A 384 24.47 7.30 -5.27
C SER A 384 23.21 6.51 -4.96
N SER A 385 22.35 6.28 -5.97
CA SER A 385 21.12 5.50 -5.86
C SER A 385 21.40 4.01 -5.70
N ASN A 386 20.46 3.30 -5.05
CA ASN A 386 20.55 1.88 -4.77
C ASN A 386 19.45 1.09 -5.48
N VAL A 387 19.71 -0.19 -5.72
CA VAL A 387 18.66 -1.19 -5.94
C VAL A 387 18.07 -1.58 -4.59
N LEU A 388 16.74 -1.68 -4.51
CA LEU A 388 16.04 -2.18 -3.32
C LEU A 388 15.24 -3.45 -3.64
N CYS A 389 14.87 -4.25 -2.63
CA CYS A 389 14.03 -5.43 -2.83
C CYS A 389 12.72 -5.08 -3.57
N LEU A 390 12.12 -3.94 -3.22
CA LEU A 390 10.90 -3.45 -3.86
C LEU A 390 11.13 -2.81 -5.24
N SER A 391 12.35 -2.84 -5.80
CA SER A 391 12.58 -2.48 -7.22
C SER A 391 11.87 -3.46 -8.15
N CYS A 392 11.77 -4.73 -7.74
CA CYS A 392 11.08 -5.77 -8.51
C CYS A 392 9.83 -6.28 -7.80
N HIS A 393 9.76 -6.26 -6.47
CA HIS A 393 8.63 -6.79 -5.71
C HIS A 393 7.64 -5.70 -5.25
N ARG A 394 6.39 -6.11 -5.01
CA ARG A 394 5.39 -5.33 -4.26
C ARG A 394 5.29 -5.86 -2.83
N ALA A 395 5.08 -4.99 -1.85
CA ALA A 395 5.22 -5.38 -0.44
C ALA A 395 4.12 -6.31 0.09
N HIS A 396 2.87 -6.18 -0.38
CA HIS A 396 1.75 -7.02 0.05
C HIS A 396 1.56 -8.20 -0.89
N ALA A 397 1.13 -7.90 -2.12
CA ALA A 397 0.83 -8.87 -3.17
C ALA A 397 0.83 -8.19 -4.55
N SER A 398 0.88 -8.99 -5.62
CA SER A 398 0.71 -8.55 -7.00
C SER A 398 0.00 -9.63 -7.81
N ALA A 399 -0.42 -9.35 -9.04
CA ALA A 399 -1.05 -10.37 -9.87
C ALA A 399 -0.07 -11.44 -10.41
N PHE A 400 1.23 -11.30 -10.11
CA PHE A 400 2.30 -12.09 -10.71
C PHE A 400 2.93 -13.00 -9.66
N GLU A 401 3.23 -14.24 -10.05
CA GLU A 401 3.94 -15.18 -9.20
C GLU A 401 5.23 -14.56 -8.63
N SER A 402 5.56 -14.92 -7.39
CA SER A 402 6.68 -14.32 -6.67
C SER A 402 6.53 -12.81 -6.43
N MET A 403 5.29 -12.31 -6.35
CA MET A 403 4.93 -10.96 -5.89
C MET A 403 5.68 -9.83 -6.61
N THR A 404 5.99 -10.02 -7.90
CA THR A 404 6.75 -9.06 -8.71
C THR A 404 5.86 -7.92 -9.23
N ARG A 405 6.44 -6.81 -9.64
CA ARG A 405 5.74 -5.63 -10.20
C ARG A 405 5.30 -5.83 -11.64
N TYR A 406 5.92 -6.78 -12.33
CA TYR A 406 5.72 -7.11 -13.73
C TYR A 406 5.91 -8.61 -13.95
N TYR A 407 5.21 -9.13 -14.94
CA TYR A 407 5.29 -10.54 -15.32
C TYR A 407 6.71 -10.92 -15.75
N LEU A 408 7.16 -12.10 -15.33
CA LEU A 408 8.47 -12.70 -15.66
C LEU A 408 8.33 -14.11 -16.24
N GLY A 409 7.10 -14.60 -16.45
CA GLY A 409 6.84 -15.95 -16.92
C GLY A 409 6.86 -16.10 -18.44
N ASN A 410 7.08 -15.01 -19.18
CA ASN A 410 7.13 -15.02 -20.64
C ASN A 410 8.12 -13.98 -21.17
N GLU A 411 8.54 -14.13 -22.42
CA GLU A 411 9.44 -13.19 -23.08
C GLU A 411 8.84 -11.79 -23.34
N PHE A 412 7.50 -11.65 -23.30
CA PHE A 412 6.80 -10.39 -23.55
C PHE A 412 5.73 -10.08 -22.49
N MET A 413 5.57 -8.79 -22.22
CA MET A 413 4.54 -8.19 -21.36
C MET A 413 3.35 -7.63 -22.15
N THR A 414 3.55 -7.28 -23.42
CA THR A 414 2.53 -6.77 -24.33
C THR A 414 2.60 -7.47 -25.67
N VAL A 415 1.53 -7.40 -26.45
CA VAL A 415 1.47 -7.81 -27.85
C VAL A 415 1.27 -6.58 -28.74
N ALA A 416 1.39 -6.76 -30.05
CA ALA A 416 0.96 -5.76 -31.01
C ALA A 416 -0.47 -6.06 -31.49
N ASP A 417 -1.32 -5.03 -31.54
CA ASP A 417 -2.60 -5.12 -32.21
C ASP A 417 -2.45 -5.09 -33.75
N ALA A 418 -3.57 -5.15 -34.47
CA ALA A 418 -3.58 -5.11 -35.94
C ALA A 418 -3.00 -3.81 -36.54
N SER A 419 -2.89 -2.74 -35.74
CA SER A 419 -2.29 -1.46 -36.13
C SER A 419 -0.83 -1.32 -35.68
N ASN A 420 -0.23 -2.38 -35.14
CA ASN A 420 1.09 -2.41 -34.50
C ASN A 420 1.19 -1.55 -33.23
N ALA A 421 0.08 -1.18 -32.61
CA ALA A 421 0.08 -0.51 -31.31
C ALA A 421 0.20 -1.55 -30.17
N ALA A 422 0.80 -1.14 -29.06
CA ALA A 422 0.90 -2.00 -27.89
C ALA A 422 -0.48 -2.29 -27.29
N ALA A 423 -0.75 -3.57 -27.05
CA ALA A 423 -1.97 -4.05 -26.41
C ALA A 423 -1.64 -5.11 -25.35
N TYR A 424 -2.51 -5.24 -24.35
CA TYR A 424 -2.50 -6.41 -23.47
C TYR A 424 -3.07 -7.62 -24.21
N ASP A 425 -2.51 -8.80 -23.92
CA ASP A 425 -2.85 -10.01 -24.64
C ASP A 425 -4.30 -10.45 -24.33
N SER A 426 -5.08 -10.71 -25.36
CA SER A 426 -6.47 -11.19 -25.26
C SER A 426 -6.66 -12.58 -25.86
N SER A 427 -5.57 -13.26 -26.20
CA SER A 427 -5.58 -14.63 -26.71
C SER A 427 -6.33 -15.55 -25.74
N THR A 428 -7.18 -16.42 -26.30
CA THR A 428 -7.88 -17.50 -25.58
C THR A 428 -7.42 -18.88 -26.05
N THR A 429 -6.50 -18.94 -27.02
CA THR A 429 -5.98 -20.17 -27.61
C THR A 429 -4.62 -20.54 -27.01
N GLU A 430 -3.76 -19.54 -26.84
CA GLU A 430 -2.44 -19.68 -26.19
C GLU A 430 -2.25 -18.47 -25.26
N ASN A 431 -2.33 -18.72 -23.96
CA ASN A 431 -2.42 -17.70 -22.91
C ASN A 431 -1.06 -17.38 -22.28
N LYS A 432 0.01 -17.44 -23.07
CA LYS A 432 1.37 -17.42 -22.53
C LYS A 432 1.78 -16.08 -21.91
N ILE A 433 1.16 -14.98 -22.35
CA ILE A 433 1.39 -13.63 -21.81
C ILE A 433 0.31 -13.27 -20.78
N ASN A 434 -0.97 -13.45 -21.12
CA ASN A 434 -2.06 -13.04 -20.21
C ASN A 434 -2.31 -14.00 -19.05
N THR A 435 -1.83 -15.25 -19.10
CA THR A 435 -2.00 -16.27 -18.05
C THR A 435 -3.47 -16.49 -17.64
N GLY A 436 -4.38 -16.32 -18.59
CA GLY A 436 -5.83 -16.44 -18.36
C GLY A 436 -6.51 -15.16 -17.86
N TYR A 437 -5.76 -14.09 -17.59
CA TYR A 437 -6.34 -12.79 -17.26
C TYR A 437 -6.97 -12.11 -18.47
N SER A 438 -8.13 -11.48 -18.25
CA SER A 438 -8.67 -10.48 -19.17
C SER A 438 -7.77 -9.25 -19.30
N VAL A 439 -8.00 -8.43 -20.33
CA VAL A 439 -7.27 -7.17 -20.54
C VAL A 439 -7.40 -6.23 -19.33
N THR A 440 -8.58 -6.14 -18.72
CA THR A 440 -8.80 -5.32 -17.52
C THR A 440 -8.02 -5.84 -16.32
N GLN A 441 -7.98 -7.16 -16.12
CA GLN A 441 -7.20 -7.77 -15.05
C GLN A 441 -5.69 -7.52 -15.25
N GLN A 442 -5.18 -7.63 -16.48
CA GLN A 442 -3.79 -7.28 -16.80
C GLN A 442 -3.51 -5.80 -16.54
N GLN A 443 -4.40 -4.89 -16.96
CA GLN A 443 -4.22 -3.47 -16.68
C GLN A 443 -4.15 -3.19 -15.16
N ASN A 444 -5.01 -3.83 -14.36
CA ASN A 444 -4.95 -3.70 -12.90
C ASN A 444 -3.71 -4.37 -12.29
N ALA A 445 -3.22 -5.49 -12.85
CA ALA A 445 -1.96 -6.10 -12.47
C ALA A 445 -0.78 -5.13 -12.58
N TYR A 446 -0.83 -4.24 -13.57
CA TYR A 446 0.13 -3.14 -13.76
C TYR A 446 -0.27 -1.82 -13.08
N ASN A 447 -1.10 -1.88 -12.03
CA ASN A 447 -1.58 -0.72 -11.27
C ASN A 447 -2.30 0.33 -12.15
N GLY A 448 -3.12 -0.15 -13.09
CA GLY A 448 -4.00 0.67 -13.93
C GLY A 448 -3.34 1.23 -15.19
N ARG A 449 -2.06 0.91 -15.43
CA ARG A 449 -1.29 1.40 -16.58
C ARG A 449 -1.85 0.83 -17.88
N PRO A 450 -2.19 1.66 -18.89
CA PRO A 450 -2.59 1.15 -20.18
C PRO A 450 -1.39 0.59 -20.94
N ALA A 451 -1.63 -0.37 -21.83
CA ALA A 451 -0.60 -0.99 -22.66
C ALA A 451 0.17 0.03 -23.53
N SER A 452 -0.46 1.16 -23.86
CA SER A 452 0.14 2.27 -24.63
C SER A 452 1.33 2.94 -23.96
N LEU A 453 1.59 2.67 -22.68
CA LEU A 453 2.81 3.12 -21.99
C LEU A 453 4.03 2.23 -22.30
N PHE A 454 3.83 1.12 -23.00
CA PHE A 454 4.86 0.19 -23.41
C PHE A 454 4.95 0.12 -24.93
N GLY A 455 6.02 -0.46 -25.43
CA GLY A 455 6.16 -0.78 -26.85
C GLY A 455 5.30 -1.98 -27.26
N PRO A 456 5.01 -2.13 -28.55
CA PRO A 456 4.50 -3.40 -29.07
C PRO A 456 5.55 -4.49 -28.81
N TYR A 457 5.12 -5.66 -28.32
CA TYR A 457 6.02 -6.75 -27.91
C TYR A 457 7.06 -6.32 -26.88
N ALA A 458 6.64 -5.55 -25.86
CA ALA A 458 7.56 -5.13 -24.83
C ALA A 458 8.06 -6.33 -24.04
N ARG A 459 9.37 -6.45 -23.88
CA ARG A 459 10.01 -7.51 -23.07
C ARG A 459 9.90 -7.21 -21.57
N ASP A 460 10.37 -8.15 -20.77
CA ASP A 460 10.49 -8.03 -19.32
C ASP A 460 11.06 -6.68 -18.87
N TYR A 461 10.37 -6.06 -17.92
CA TYR A 461 10.67 -4.69 -17.51
C TYR A 461 11.97 -4.55 -16.69
N CYS A 462 12.65 -5.65 -16.37
CA CYS A 462 14.01 -5.62 -15.85
C CYS A 462 14.98 -4.91 -16.83
N ASN A 463 14.62 -4.88 -18.12
CA ASN A 463 15.32 -4.13 -19.15
C ASN A 463 15.39 -2.63 -18.89
N LYS A 464 14.55 -2.10 -17.99
CA LYS A 464 14.68 -0.72 -17.52
C LYS A 464 16.10 -0.40 -17.04
N CYS A 465 16.75 -1.31 -16.32
CA CYS A 465 18.12 -1.10 -15.81
C CYS A 465 19.20 -1.62 -16.77
N HIS A 466 18.90 -2.69 -17.52
CA HIS A 466 19.92 -3.47 -18.21
C HIS A 466 19.97 -3.26 -19.73
N ALA A 467 18.90 -2.72 -20.32
CA ALA A 467 18.75 -2.52 -21.76
C ALA A 467 19.14 -3.78 -22.58
N LYS A 468 18.60 -4.95 -22.19
CA LYS A 468 18.80 -6.24 -22.88
C LYS A 468 17.56 -6.59 -23.69
N ASP A 469 17.27 -5.72 -24.64
CA ASP A 469 16.07 -5.79 -25.47
C ASP A 469 16.29 -6.53 -26.79
#